data_AF-A0A7G3A4Y1-F1
#
_entry.id   AF-A0A7G3A4Y1-F1
#
_cell.length_a   1.000
_cell.length_b   1.000
_cell.length_c   1.000
_cell.angle_alpha   90.00
_cell.angle_beta   90.00
_cell.angle_gamma   90.00
#
_symmetry.space_group_name_H-M   'P 1'
#
loop_
_entity.id
_entity.type
_entity.pdbx_description
1 polymer ?
#
loop_
_entity_poly.entity_id
_entity_poly.type
_entity_poly.pdbx_seq_one_letter_code
_entity_poly.pdbx_strand_id
1 'polypeptide(L)'
;MTDLSDFFSHAWQTIGRAIAEAGFRAGLREVPEVISKSVKRRCQAELKRLGILLRRLIFLMALHVDLGPVKPRPGSNYFEISEGENETKYTFSLVPAAAGETPDFLRGPQIVPDRGPVLAAPLIDRWQAMLETLRDSERRAKCLSRTLQRQQARGEPKPFITPVPKTHAMPAALGIVSGGLTVQLIEALKGWPDTS
;
A
#
# COMPACT_ATOMS: atom_id res chain seq x y z
N MET A 1 -14.82 -20.67 -8.55
CA MET A 1 -13.35 -20.71 -8.65
C MET A 1 -12.84 -21.52 -7.48
N THR A 2 -12.65 -22.82 -7.69
CA THR A 2 -12.22 -23.78 -6.67
C THR A 2 -10.69 -23.88 -6.59
N ASP A 3 -9.97 -23.41 -7.60
CA ASP A 3 -8.50 -23.36 -7.61
C ASP A 3 -7.97 -21.95 -7.28
N LEU A 4 -7.00 -21.89 -6.36
CA LEU A 4 -6.29 -20.68 -5.95
C LEU A 4 -5.45 -20.11 -7.11
N SER A 5 -4.93 -20.97 -8.00
CA SER A 5 -4.17 -20.56 -9.19
C SER A 5 -5.03 -19.77 -10.18
N ASP A 6 -6.25 -20.27 -10.43
CA ASP A 6 -7.25 -19.57 -11.25
C ASP A 6 -7.64 -18.23 -10.63
N PHE A 7 -7.75 -18.20 -9.29
CA PHE A 7 -7.99 -16.96 -8.57
C PHE A 7 -6.90 -15.93 -8.73
N PHE A 8 -5.63 -16.31 -8.58
CA PHE A 8 -4.51 -15.40 -8.81
C PHE A 8 -4.53 -14.86 -10.24
N SER A 9 -4.69 -15.73 -11.23
CA SER A 9 -4.72 -15.34 -12.65
C SER A 9 -5.84 -14.32 -12.93
N HIS A 10 -7.06 -14.61 -12.49
CA HIS A 10 -8.20 -13.71 -12.68
C HIS A 10 -8.01 -12.38 -11.90
N ALA A 11 -7.53 -12.43 -10.67
CA ALA A 11 -7.32 -11.25 -9.84
C ALA A 11 -6.25 -10.31 -10.42
N TRP A 12 -5.13 -10.87 -10.89
CA TRP A 12 -4.05 -10.13 -11.54
C TRP A 12 -4.54 -9.45 -12.83
N GLN A 13 -5.25 -10.18 -13.69
CA GLN A 13 -5.81 -9.61 -14.92
C GLN A 13 -6.80 -8.48 -14.63
N THR A 14 -7.72 -8.69 -13.68
CA THR A 14 -8.75 -7.72 -13.33
C THR A 14 -8.14 -6.43 -12.74
N ILE A 15 -7.21 -6.57 -11.78
CA ILE A 15 -6.55 -5.41 -11.16
C ILE A 15 -5.62 -4.72 -12.15
N GLY A 16 -4.85 -5.47 -12.93
CA GLY A 16 -3.95 -4.93 -13.95
C GLY A 16 -4.69 -4.12 -15.01
N ARG A 17 -5.80 -4.67 -15.53
CA ARG A 17 -6.68 -3.96 -16.46
C ARG A 17 -7.24 -2.68 -15.86
N ALA A 18 -7.72 -2.73 -14.62
CA ALA A 18 -8.25 -1.54 -13.95
C ALA A 18 -7.19 -0.45 -13.73
N ILE A 19 -5.95 -0.83 -13.42
CA ILE A 19 -4.83 0.13 -13.26
C ILE A 19 -4.49 0.77 -14.62
N ALA A 20 -4.47 -0.01 -15.70
CA ALA A 20 -4.25 0.51 -17.05
C ALA A 20 -5.38 1.46 -17.47
N GLU A 21 -6.64 1.05 -17.30
CA GLU A 21 -7.82 1.86 -17.61
C GLU A 21 -7.85 3.18 -16.82
N ALA A 22 -7.49 3.17 -15.53
CA ALA A 22 -7.43 4.37 -14.70
C ALA A 22 -6.39 5.38 -15.23
N GLY A 23 -5.24 4.90 -15.72
CA GLY A 23 -4.23 5.74 -16.35
C GLY A 23 -4.67 6.29 -17.72
N PHE A 24 -5.29 5.44 -18.56
CA PHE A 24 -5.82 5.87 -19.86
C PHE A 24 -6.92 6.92 -19.74
N ARG A 25 -7.88 6.73 -18.83
CA ARG A 25 -8.96 7.71 -18.59
C ARG A 25 -8.45 9.06 -18.10
N ALA A 26 -7.27 9.09 -17.47
CA ALA A 26 -6.64 10.31 -16.98
C ALA A 26 -5.64 10.92 -17.97
N GLY A 27 -5.48 10.34 -19.17
CA GLY A 27 -4.55 10.84 -20.19
C GLY A 27 -3.07 10.68 -19.83
N LEU A 28 -2.72 9.82 -18.86
CA LEU A 28 -1.34 9.74 -18.35
C LEU A 28 -0.34 9.16 -19.35
N ARG A 29 -0.82 8.44 -20.37
CA ARG A 29 0.03 7.84 -21.42
C ARG A 29 0.77 8.90 -22.24
N GLU A 30 0.14 10.04 -22.48
CA GLU A 30 0.69 11.14 -23.27
C GLU A 30 1.72 11.95 -22.49
N VAL A 31 1.95 11.62 -21.21
CA VAL A 31 2.86 12.31 -20.30
C VAL A 31 2.59 13.82 -20.28
N PRO A 32 1.35 14.25 -19.96
CA PRO A 32 1.03 15.66 -19.90
C PRO A 32 1.84 16.35 -18.80
N GLU A 33 2.25 17.59 -19.02
CA GLU A 33 2.93 18.38 -17.97
C GLU A 33 1.97 18.70 -16.83
N VAL A 34 0.74 19.08 -17.18
CA VAL A 34 -0.31 19.48 -16.25
C VAL A 34 -1.66 18.81 -16.54
N ILE A 35 -2.42 18.56 -15.47
CA ILE A 35 -3.77 17.99 -15.53
C ILE A 35 -4.72 18.78 -14.64
N SER A 36 -6.03 18.70 -14.93
CA SER A 36 -7.02 19.34 -14.07
C SER A 36 -7.06 18.70 -12.68
N LYS A 37 -7.33 19.51 -11.65
CA LYS A 37 -7.40 19.08 -10.25
C LYS A 37 -8.44 17.98 -10.02
N SER A 38 -9.56 18.03 -10.73
CA SER A 38 -10.64 17.04 -10.65
C SER A 38 -10.21 15.68 -11.19
N VAL A 39 -9.55 15.66 -12.36
CA VAL A 39 -8.97 14.45 -12.96
C VAL A 39 -7.92 13.85 -12.02
N LYS A 40 -6.99 14.68 -11.53
CA LYS A 40 -5.97 14.25 -10.55
C LYS A 40 -6.61 13.59 -9.33
N ARG A 41 -7.58 14.25 -8.70
CA ARG A 41 -8.26 13.74 -7.49
C ARG A 41 -8.98 12.41 -7.76
N ARG A 42 -9.68 12.30 -8.88
CA ARG A 42 -10.43 11.10 -9.26
C ARG A 42 -9.47 9.93 -9.52
N CYS A 43 -8.49 10.12 -10.40
CA CYS A 43 -7.49 9.11 -10.73
C CYS A 43 -6.69 8.69 -9.49
N GLN A 44 -6.24 9.65 -8.68
CA GLN A 44 -5.51 9.33 -7.45
C GLN A 44 -6.34 8.53 -6.45
N ALA A 45 -7.64 8.84 -6.29
CA ALA A 45 -8.52 8.07 -5.43
C ALA A 45 -8.69 6.62 -5.94
N GLU A 46 -8.82 6.45 -7.26
CA GLU A 46 -8.91 5.15 -7.90
C GLU A 46 -7.62 4.33 -7.75
N LEU A 47 -6.46 4.92 -8.06
CA LEU A 47 -5.15 4.30 -7.89
C LEU A 47 -4.83 3.97 -6.42
N LYS A 48 -5.27 4.80 -5.46
CA LYS A 48 -5.14 4.48 -4.02
C LYS A 48 -5.89 3.19 -3.67
N ARG A 49 -7.12 3.07 -4.14
CA ARG A 49 -7.97 1.88 -3.91
C ARG A 49 -7.40 0.64 -4.60
N LEU A 50 -7.02 0.75 -5.88
CA LEU A 50 -6.37 -0.34 -6.62
C LEU A 50 -5.05 -0.75 -5.97
N GLY A 51 -4.29 0.20 -5.43
CA GLY A 51 -3.07 -0.09 -4.67
C GLY A 51 -3.30 -0.89 -3.40
N ILE A 52 -4.47 -0.77 -2.75
CA ILE A 52 -4.82 -1.63 -1.60
C ILE A 52 -5.06 -3.07 -2.08
N LEU A 53 -5.83 -3.24 -3.15
CA LEU A 53 -6.10 -4.57 -3.73
C LEU A 53 -4.82 -5.24 -4.22
N LEU A 54 -3.95 -4.49 -4.90
CA LEU A 54 -2.65 -4.96 -5.37
C LEU A 54 -1.75 -5.43 -4.22
N ARG A 55 -1.67 -4.66 -3.12
CA ARG A 55 -0.91 -5.08 -1.93
C ARG A 55 -1.49 -6.33 -1.28
N ARG A 56 -2.83 -6.42 -1.16
CA ARG A 56 -3.51 -7.61 -0.64
C ARG A 56 -3.24 -8.85 -1.50
N LEU A 57 -3.21 -8.70 -2.82
CA LEU A 57 -2.89 -9.79 -3.74
C LEU A 57 -1.44 -10.26 -3.59
N ILE A 58 -0.48 -9.32 -3.52
CA ILE A 58 0.94 -9.65 -3.25
C ILE A 58 1.10 -10.30 -1.88
N PHE A 59 0.38 -9.82 -0.88
CA PHE A 59 0.38 -10.38 0.46
C PHE A 59 -0.18 -11.80 0.48
N LEU A 60 -1.31 -12.05 -0.20
CA LEU A 60 -1.87 -13.38 -0.35
C LEU A 60 -0.90 -14.33 -1.07
N MET A 61 -0.26 -13.87 -2.16
CA MET A 61 0.78 -14.64 -2.82
C MET A 61 1.92 -14.98 -1.85
N ALA A 62 2.40 -14.00 -1.10
CA ALA A 62 3.51 -14.17 -0.16
C ALA A 62 3.22 -15.23 0.91
N LEU A 63 1.97 -15.34 1.38
CA LEU A 63 1.56 -16.38 2.34
C LEU A 63 1.61 -17.80 1.75
N HIS A 64 1.57 -17.94 0.43
CA HIS A 64 1.59 -19.24 -0.27
C HIS A 64 2.95 -19.53 -0.94
N VAL A 65 3.96 -18.68 -0.76
CA VAL A 65 5.31 -18.96 -1.31
C VAL A 65 6.04 -19.91 -0.37
N ASP A 66 6.30 -21.12 -0.87
CA ASP A 66 7.26 -22.03 -0.24
C ASP A 66 8.69 -21.50 -0.46
N LEU A 67 9.32 -21.07 0.63
CA LEU A 67 10.70 -20.62 0.62
C LEU A 67 11.63 -21.77 0.95
N GLY A 68 12.60 -22.04 0.06
CA GLY A 68 13.74 -22.90 0.38
C GLY A 68 14.61 -22.31 1.51
N PRO A 69 15.51 -23.13 2.09
CA PRO A 69 16.34 -22.73 3.21
C PRO A 69 17.18 -21.48 2.88
N VAL A 70 17.23 -20.55 3.83
CA VAL A 70 17.98 -19.30 3.65
C VAL A 70 19.47 -19.62 3.66
N LYS A 71 20.14 -19.45 2.51
CA LYS A 71 21.61 -19.45 2.48
C LYS A 71 22.10 -18.22 3.28
N PRO A 72 22.84 -18.41 4.39
CA PRO A 72 23.35 -17.28 5.16
C PRO A 72 24.23 -16.42 4.25
N ARG A 73 23.93 -15.12 4.20
CA ARG A 73 24.84 -14.18 3.53
C ARG A 73 26.05 -13.97 4.47
N PRO A 74 27.28 -13.92 3.95
CA PRO A 74 28.41 -13.44 4.74
C PRO A 74 28.04 -12.05 5.28
N GLY A 75 28.12 -11.90 6.59
CA GLY A 75 27.51 -10.79 7.33
C GLY A 75 28.01 -9.43 6.82
N SER A 76 27.08 -8.53 6.52
CA SER A 76 27.38 -7.09 6.47
C SER A 76 27.07 -6.50 7.84
N ASN A 77 28.09 -5.96 8.50
CA ASN A 77 28.06 -5.40 9.87
C ASN A 77 27.25 -4.09 9.99
N TYR A 78 26.01 -4.04 9.50
CA TYR A 78 25.23 -2.80 9.47
C TYR A 78 24.31 -2.59 10.67
N PHE A 79 24.26 -3.54 11.62
CA PHE A 79 23.46 -3.46 12.84
C PHE A 79 24.31 -3.84 14.05
N GLU A 80 25.41 -3.13 14.28
CA GLU A 80 25.86 -2.98 15.66
C GLU A 80 24.84 -2.03 16.30
N ILE A 81 24.00 -2.58 17.17
CA ILE A 81 23.17 -1.77 18.07
C ILE A 81 24.18 -1.07 18.97
N SER A 82 24.40 0.23 18.78
CA SER A 82 25.20 1.01 19.71
C SER A 82 24.46 1.01 21.05
N GLU A 83 24.96 0.24 22.01
CA GLU A 83 24.62 0.38 23.42
C GLU A 83 25.14 1.76 23.89
N GLY A 84 24.33 2.79 23.65
CA GLY A 84 24.71 4.17 23.86
C GLY A 84 23.50 5.08 23.68
N GLU A 85 22.75 5.22 24.77
CA GLU A 85 22.03 6.44 25.15
C GLU A 85 21.20 7.13 24.05
N ASN A 86 19.97 6.63 23.83
CA ASN A 86 18.93 7.46 23.24
C ASN A 86 18.46 8.47 24.30
N GLU A 87 19.23 9.52 24.55
CA GLU A 87 18.66 10.77 25.08
C GLU A 87 17.72 11.33 24.02
N THR A 88 16.46 10.89 24.05
CA THR A 88 15.42 11.52 23.26
C THR A 88 15.25 12.94 23.77
N LYS A 89 15.74 13.91 22.99
CA LYS A 89 15.63 15.36 23.19
C LYS A 89 14.17 15.89 23.30
N TYR A 90 13.19 14.98 23.28
CA TYR A 90 11.77 15.26 23.27
C TYR A 90 11.13 14.56 24.47
N THR A 91 10.82 15.33 25.51
CA THR A 91 9.97 14.90 26.61
C THR A 91 8.50 14.99 26.19
N PHE A 92 7.77 13.91 26.39
CA PHE A 92 6.32 13.89 26.22
C PHE A 92 5.68 14.57 27.43
N SER A 93 5.27 15.84 27.27
CA SER A 93 4.48 16.52 28.30
C SER A 93 3.00 16.15 28.14
N LEU A 94 2.42 15.57 29.19
CA LEU A 94 1.00 15.17 29.26
C LEU A 94 0.02 16.36 29.35
N VAL A 95 0.54 17.58 29.53
CA VAL A 95 -0.26 18.79 29.60
C VAL A 95 0.15 19.68 28.42
N PRO A 96 -0.78 19.99 27.48
CA PRO A 96 -0.50 21.00 26.47
C PRO A 96 -0.22 22.32 27.19
N ALA A 97 0.87 23.00 26.82
CA ALA A 97 1.10 24.36 27.28
C ALA A 97 -0.14 25.21 26.95
N ALA A 98 -0.59 26.03 27.90
CA ALA A 98 -1.76 26.89 27.70
C ALA A 98 -1.56 27.69 26.41
N ALA A 99 -2.50 27.56 25.47
CA ALA A 99 -2.43 28.27 24.20
C ALA A 99 -2.51 29.77 24.49
N GLY A 100 -1.41 30.50 24.22
CA GLY A 100 -1.41 31.96 24.21
C GLY A 100 -2.27 32.51 23.08
N GLU A 101 -2.42 33.84 23.02
CA GLU A 101 -3.08 34.50 21.89
C GLU A 101 -2.44 34.04 20.57
N THR A 102 -3.28 33.61 19.62
CA THR A 102 -2.84 33.21 18.29
C THR A 102 -2.11 34.39 17.65
N PRO A 103 -0.79 34.28 17.39
CA PRO A 103 -0.03 35.41 16.89
C PRO A 103 -0.54 35.84 15.52
N ASP A 104 -0.52 37.16 15.25
CA ASP A 104 -1.19 37.76 14.09
C ASP A 104 -0.76 37.19 12.73
N PHE A 105 0.43 36.60 12.60
CA PHE A 105 0.86 35.91 11.37
C PHE A 105 0.09 34.61 11.07
N LEU A 106 -0.60 34.03 12.06
CA LEU A 106 -1.55 32.94 11.86
C LEU A 106 -2.90 33.43 11.34
N ARG A 107 -3.17 34.75 11.38
CA ARG A 107 -4.25 35.42 10.65
C ARG A 107 -3.84 35.71 9.21
N GLY A 108 -3.14 34.77 8.58
CA GLY A 108 -2.78 34.87 7.17
C GLY A 108 -4.05 34.98 6.31
N PRO A 109 -3.97 35.61 5.12
CA PRO A 109 -5.08 35.64 4.20
C PRO A 109 -5.56 34.21 3.95
N GLN A 110 -6.87 34.00 3.92
CA GLN A 110 -7.43 32.70 3.59
C GLN A 110 -7.01 32.37 2.16
N ILE A 111 -5.89 31.64 2.00
CA ILE A 111 -5.37 31.23 0.70
C ILE A 111 -6.38 30.23 0.17
N VAL A 112 -7.33 30.70 -0.63
CA VAL A 112 -8.17 29.83 -1.42
C VAL A 112 -7.22 29.09 -2.35
N PRO A 113 -7.08 27.75 -2.22
CA PRO A 113 -6.11 27.03 -3.04
C PRO A 113 -6.50 27.22 -4.49
N ASP A 114 -5.56 27.72 -5.27
CA ASP A 114 -5.78 28.08 -6.65
C ASP A 114 -6.40 26.90 -7.42
N ARG A 115 -7.40 27.19 -8.24
CA ARG A 115 -8.17 26.19 -9.01
C ARG A 115 -7.49 25.85 -10.34
N GLY A 116 -6.21 26.18 -10.45
CA GLY A 116 -5.39 25.97 -11.63
C GLY A 116 -5.07 24.50 -11.93
N PRO A 117 -4.53 24.25 -13.13
CA PRO A 117 -4.01 22.95 -13.52
C PRO A 117 -2.84 22.56 -12.59
N VAL A 118 -2.72 21.28 -12.31
CA VAL A 118 -1.77 20.72 -11.33
C VAL A 118 -0.77 19.84 -12.06
N LEU A 119 0.48 19.84 -11.60
CA LEU A 119 1.52 18.94 -12.10
C LEU A 119 1.05 17.48 -12.12
N ALA A 120 1.18 16.87 -13.30
CA ALA A 120 0.80 15.48 -13.54
C ALA A 120 1.90 14.50 -13.13
N ALA A 121 3.17 14.92 -13.13
CA ALA A 121 4.33 14.07 -12.88
C ALA A 121 4.18 13.13 -11.65
N PRO A 122 3.78 13.60 -10.43
CA PRO A 122 3.63 12.70 -9.29
C PRO A 122 2.55 11.62 -9.45
N LEU A 123 1.55 11.87 -10.30
CA LEU A 123 0.51 10.91 -10.61
C LEU A 123 0.98 9.88 -11.66
N ILE A 124 1.78 10.33 -12.63
CA ILE A 124 2.43 9.49 -13.63
C ILE A 124 3.39 8.52 -12.94
N ASP A 125 4.28 9.02 -12.08
CA ASP A 125 5.24 8.20 -11.32
C ASP A 125 4.53 7.12 -10.52
N ARG A 126 3.44 7.49 -9.84
CA ARG A 126 2.63 6.54 -9.07
C ARG A 126 2.01 5.47 -9.96
N TRP A 127 1.48 5.85 -11.11
CA TRP A 127 0.86 4.93 -12.05
C TRP A 127 1.90 3.95 -12.62
N GLN A 128 3.06 4.47 -13.05
CA GLN A 128 4.19 3.65 -13.51
C GLN A 128 4.69 2.70 -12.43
N ALA A 129 4.88 3.17 -11.20
CA ALA A 129 5.29 2.32 -10.07
C ALA A 129 4.28 1.19 -9.80
N MET A 130 2.98 1.41 -10.02
CA MET A 130 1.97 0.35 -9.92
C MET A 130 2.07 -0.67 -11.06
N LEU A 131 2.38 -0.23 -12.28
CA LEU A 131 2.64 -1.12 -13.43
C LEU A 131 3.92 -1.94 -13.23
N GLU A 132 4.99 -1.34 -12.71
CA GLU A 132 6.21 -2.06 -12.33
C GLU A 132 5.96 -3.08 -11.23
N THR A 133 5.09 -2.73 -10.26
CA THR A 133 4.70 -3.65 -9.18
C THR A 133 3.94 -4.86 -9.71
N LEU A 134 3.12 -4.69 -10.76
CA LEU A 134 2.46 -5.79 -11.46
C LEU A 134 3.49 -6.71 -12.14
N ARG A 135 4.48 -6.13 -12.82
CA ARG A 135 5.56 -6.86 -13.50
C ARG A 135 6.44 -7.65 -12.54
N ASP A 136 6.84 -7.05 -11.42
CA ASP A 136 7.75 -7.66 -10.44
C ASP A 136 7.02 -8.33 -9.26
N SER A 137 5.77 -8.73 -9.47
CA SER A 137 4.87 -9.23 -8.41
C SER A 137 5.45 -10.45 -7.68
N GLU A 138 5.97 -11.44 -8.40
CA GLU A 138 6.59 -12.64 -7.82
C GLU A 138 7.81 -12.32 -6.97
N ARG A 139 8.68 -11.44 -7.46
CA ARG A 139 9.88 -11.02 -6.72
C ARG A 139 9.47 -10.34 -5.41
N ARG A 140 8.45 -9.47 -5.47
CA ARG A 140 7.93 -8.76 -4.29
C ARG A 140 7.27 -9.72 -3.30
N ALA A 141 6.49 -10.69 -3.78
CA ALA A 141 5.90 -11.74 -2.95
C ALA A 141 6.97 -12.58 -2.23
N LYS A 142 8.03 -13.00 -2.95
CA LYS A 142 9.18 -13.72 -2.38
C LYS A 142 9.96 -12.89 -1.34
N CYS A 143 10.09 -11.59 -1.54
CA CYS A 143 10.70 -10.70 -0.55
C CYS A 143 9.83 -10.59 0.71
N LEU A 144 8.52 -10.42 0.51
CA LEU A 144 7.56 -10.28 1.60
C LEU A 144 7.43 -11.57 2.42
N SER A 145 7.39 -12.73 1.77
CA SER A 145 7.26 -14.03 2.47
C SER A 145 8.39 -14.28 3.47
N ARG A 146 9.63 -13.85 3.15
CA ARG A 146 10.75 -13.93 4.10
C ARG A 146 10.53 -13.06 5.34
N THR A 147 9.99 -11.86 5.15
CA THR A 147 9.65 -10.98 6.27
C THR A 147 8.57 -11.64 7.12
N LEU A 148 7.51 -12.17 6.50
CA LEU A 148 6.41 -12.83 7.22
C LEU A 148 6.89 -14.06 8.00
N GLN A 149 7.74 -14.91 7.42
CA GLN A 149 8.33 -16.05 8.13
C GLN A 149 9.15 -15.61 9.36
N ARG A 150 9.92 -14.51 9.24
CA ARG A 150 10.66 -13.96 10.39
C ARG A 150 9.74 -13.45 11.47
N GLN A 151 8.65 -12.77 11.10
CA GLN A 151 7.66 -12.27 12.06
C GLN A 151 6.94 -13.41 12.77
N GLN A 152 6.53 -14.44 12.02
CA GLN A 152 5.90 -15.63 12.56
C GLN A 152 6.82 -16.39 13.50
N ALA A 153 8.11 -16.56 13.14
CA ALA A 153 9.11 -17.21 13.99
C ALA A 153 9.40 -16.42 15.28
N ARG A 154 9.21 -15.09 15.28
CA ARG A 154 9.31 -14.23 16.47
C ARG A 154 8.06 -14.24 17.34
N GLY A 155 6.98 -14.89 16.88
CA GLY A 155 5.68 -14.85 17.57
C GLY A 155 5.01 -13.47 17.52
N GLU A 156 5.28 -12.67 16.47
CA GLU A 156 4.59 -11.39 16.28
C GLU A 156 3.08 -11.60 16.04
N PRO A 157 2.21 -10.65 16.45
CA PRO A 157 0.78 -10.78 16.31
C PRO A 157 0.33 -10.86 14.84
N LYS A 158 -0.83 -11.47 14.63
CA LYS A 158 -1.44 -11.64 13.31
C LYS A 158 -1.60 -10.30 12.58
N PRO A 159 -1.16 -10.19 11.30
CA PRO A 159 -1.31 -8.97 10.52
C PRO A 159 -2.78 -8.53 10.36
N PHE A 160 -3.06 -7.27 10.67
CA PHE A 160 -4.39 -6.68 10.49
C PHE A 160 -4.64 -6.26 9.04
N ILE A 161 -5.72 -6.76 8.45
CA ILE A 161 -6.11 -6.43 7.07
C ILE A 161 -7.12 -5.28 7.08
N THR A 162 -6.66 -4.08 6.72
CA THR A 162 -7.52 -2.88 6.66
C THR A 162 -8.60 -3.01 5.58
N PRO A 163 -9.86 -2.63 5.85
CA PRO A 163 -10.94 -2.72 4.87
C PRO A 163 -10.70 -1.80 3.66
N VAL A 164 -11.15 -2.24 2.48
CA VAL A 164 -11.05 -1.44 1.26
C VAL A 164 -12.09 -0.32 1.30
N PRO A 165 -11.71 0.95 1.10
CA PRO A 165 -12.67 2.05 1.10
C PRO A 165 -13.56 2.00 -0.15
N LYS A 166 -14.84 2.40 0.02
CA LYS A 166 -15.81 2.56 -1.07
C LYS A 166 -16.01 1.29 -1.93
N THR A 167 -16.09 0.13 -1.27
CA THR A 167 -16.36 -1.16 -1.93
C THR A 167 -17.67 -1.17 -2.71
N HIS A 168 -18.72 -0.53 -2.19
CA HIS A 168 -20.02 -0.39 -2.86
C HIS A 168 -19.95 0.38 -4.20
N ALA A 169 -18.95 1.23 -4.39
CA ALA A 169 -18.77 2.05 -5.60
C ALA A 169 -17.71 1.46 -6.54
N MET A 170 -17.30 0.21 -6.33
CA MET A 170 -16.37 -0.47 -7.24
C MET A 170 -17.13 -1.12 -8.41
N PRO A 171 -16.53 -1.16 -9.61
CA PRO A 171 -17.01 -2.01 -10.68
C PRO A 171 -17.20 -3.46 -10.21
N ALA A 172 -18.24 -4.14 -10.70
CA ALA A 172 -18.63 -5.47 -10.23
C ALA A 172 -17.48 -6.48 -10.20
N ALA A 173 -16.67 -6.54 -11.26
CA ALA A 173 -15.50 -7.42 -11.34
C ALA A 173 -14.48 -7.17 -10.22
N LEU A 174 -14.20 -5.90 -9.90
CA LEU A 174 -13.31 -5.52 -8.79
C LEU A 174 -13.95 -5.81 -7.42
N GLY A 175 -15.27 -5.67 -7.30
CA GLY A 175 -16.02 -6.04 -6.10
C GLY A 175 -15.87 -7.54 -5.79
N ILE A 176 -16.04 -8.39 -6.81
CA ILE A 176 -15.88 -9.84 -6.69
C ILE A 176 -14.44 -10.20 -6.27
N VAL A 177 -13.44 -9.64 -6.95
CA VAL A 177 -12.02 -9.87 -6.60
C VAL A 177 -11.71 -9.38 -5.18
N SER A 178 -12.23 -8.23 -4.77
CA SER A 178 -12.04 -7.70 -3.40
C SER A 178 -12.66 -8.61 -2.34
N GLY A 179 -13.86 -9.14 -2.59
CA GLY A 179 -14.52 -10.09 -1.71
C GLY A 179 -13.74 -11.40 -1.61
N GLY A 180 -13.38 -11.97 -2.76
CA GLY A 180 -12.58 -13.20 -2.84
C GLY A 180 -11.21 -13.05 -2.15
N LEU A 181 -10.51 -11.93 -2.35
CA LEU A 181 -9.25 -11.63 -1.66
C LEU A 181 -9.43 -11.64 -0.14
N THR A 182 -10.55 -11.12 0.35
CA THR A 182 -10.82 -11.06 1.79
C THR A 182 -11.01 -12.47 2.36
N VAL A 183 -11.79 -13.32 1.68
CA VAL A 183 -12.00 -14.72 2.10
C VAL A 183 -10.69 -15.50 2.11
N GLN A 184 -9.93 -15.43 1.00
CA GLN A 184 -8.66 -16.16 0.86
C GLN A 184 -7.61 -15.70 1.88
N LEU A 185 -7.54 -14.40 2.18
CA LEU A 185 -6.63 -13.89 3.19
C LEU A 185 -7.02 -14.30 4.62
N ILE A 186 -8.31 -14.29 4.94
CA ILE A 186 -8.78 -14.77 6.25
C ILE A 186 -8.41 -16.24 6.43
N GLU A 187 -8.62 -17.06 5.39
CA GLU A 187 -8.26 -18.49 5.40
C GLU A 187 -6.76 -18.69 5.60
N ALA A 188 -5.93 -18.02 4.78
CA ALA A 188 -4.47 -18.13 4.85
C ALA A 188 -3.91 -17.70 6.21
N LEU A 189 -4.53 -16.72 6.87
CA LEU A 189 -4.11 -16.25 8.18
C LEU A 189 -4.66 -17.06 9.37
N LYS A 190 -5.40 -18.16 9.15
CA LYS A 190 -5.80 -19.06 10.25
C LYS A 190 -4.60 -19.80 10.86
N GLY A 191 -3.55 -20.04 10.08
CA GLY A 191 -2.33 -20.70 10.54
C GLY A 191 -1.38 -19.81 11.34
N TRP A 192 -1.75 -18.55 11.60
CA TRP A 192 -0.93 -17.64 12.39
C TRP A 192 -1.09 -17.97 13.90
N PRO A 193 -0.01 -17.98 14.71
CA PRO A 193 -0.14 -18.21 16.14
C PRO A 193 -1.00 -17.12 16.79
N ASP A 194 -2.10 -17.52 17.42
CA ASP A 194 -2.94 -16.62 18.20
C ASP A 194 -2.19 -16.24 19.48
N THR A 195 -1.83 -14.96 19.59
CA THR A 195 -1.19 -14.37 20.79
C THR A 195 -2.20 -13.65 21.68
N SER A 196 -3.50 -13.78 21.38
CA SER A 196 -4.62 -13.23 22.17
C SER A 196 -4.99 -14.09 23.36
#